data_AF-A0A0B7C0F0-F1
#
_entry.id   AF-A0A0B7C0F0-F1
#
_cell.length_a   1.000
_cell.length_b   1.000
_cell.length_c   1.000
_cell.angle_alpha   90.00
_cell.angle_beta   90.00
_cell.angle_gamma   90.00
#
_symmetry.space_group_name_H-M   'P 1'
#
loop_
_entity.id
_entity.type
_entity.pdbx_description
1 polymer ?
#
loop_
_entity_poly.entity_id
_entity_poly.type
_entity_poly.pdbx_seq_one_letter_code
_entity_poly.pdbx_strand_id
1 'polypeptide(L)'
;DRGNDNWLIKYEPSKLVPVSLYPEHSVDAEAKMTKGTEISIAAIDNGLAFPCKHPDEWRTYPYHWAWLPMAKTPFSTKIQELLLPKLQDNNFVQDLYDDLYELFKMDKDFERSIFEQQISVMRGQILNLTNTL
;
A
#
# COMPACT_ATOMS: atom_id res chain seq x y z
N ASP A 1 -13.15 -1.28 5.32
CA ASP A 1 -13.91 -0.96 4.10
C ASP A 1 -12.95 -0.79 2.92
N ARG A 2 -12.89 -1.76 2.01
CA ARG A 2 -11.96 -1.72 0.87
C ARG A 2 -12.57 -2.43 -0.33
N GLY A 3 -13.59 -1.79 -0.90
CA GLY A 3 -14.16 -2.13 -2.21
C GLY A 3 -13.20 -1.82 -3.35
N ASN A 4 -13.58 -2.22 -4.57
CA ASN A 4 -12.80 -1.92 -5.80
C ASN A 4 -12.95 -0.47 -6.29
N ASP A 5 -13.81 0.29 -5.63
CA ASP A 5 -14.07 1.72 -5.78
C ASP A 5 -13.25 2.59 -4.80
N ASN A 6 -12.70 2.00 -3.73
CA ASN A 6 -11.92 2.73 -2.71
C ASN A 6 -10.41 2.77 -3.03
N TRP A 7 -10.03 2.46 -4.27
CA TRP A 7 -8.67 2.65 -4.76
C TRP A 7 -8.72 2.95 -6.25
N LEU A 8 -7.83 3.84 -6.68
CA LEU A 8 -7.83 4.36 -8.05
C LEU A 8 -6.59 3.87 -8.79
N ILE A 9 -6.74 3.58 -10.07
CA ILE A 9 -5.61 3.34 -10.99
C ILE A 9 -5.49 4.56 -11.90
N LYS A 10 -4.29 5.14 -11.99
CA LYS A 10 -3.92 6.08 -13.04
C LYS A 10 -3.04 5.36 -14.05
N TYR A 11 -3.49 5.35 -15.30
CA TYR A 11 -2.78 4.74 -16.43
C TYR A 11 -2.42 5.83 -17.45
N GLU A 12 -1.13 6.04 -17.68
CA GLU A 12 -0.62 6.91 -18.74
C GLU A 12 0.03 6.04 -19.83
N PRO A 13 -0.63 5.85 -20.99
CA PRO A 13 -0.04 5.09 -22.08
C PRO A 13 1.20 5.80 -22.64
N SER A 14 2.19 5.02 -23.06
CA SER A 14 3.36 5.55 -23.75
C SER A 14 2.92 6.35 -24.98
N LYS A 15 3.34 7.62 -25.05
CA LYS A 15 3.10 8.44 -26.24
C LYS A 15 4.11 8.02 -27.30
N LEU A 16 3.63 7.36 -28.35
CA LEU A 16 4.42 7.17 -29.57
C LEU A 16 4.77 8.56 -30.11
N VAL A 17 6.05 8.93 -30.07
CA VAL A 17 6.54 10.10 -30.80
C VAL A 17 6.61 9.68 -32.27
N PRO A 18 5.90 10.35 -33.21
CA PRO A 18 6.04 10.05 -34.62
C PRO A 18 7.50 10.27 -35.04
N VAL A 19 8.11 9.23 -35.61
CA VAL A 19 9.50 9.23 -36.11
C VAL A 19 9.73 10.32 -37.17
N SER A 20 8.67 10.87 -37.77
CA SER A 20 8.72 11.79 -38.91
C SER A 20 9.11 13.25 -38.61
N LEU A 21 9.53 13.60 -37.38
CA LEU A 21 9.89 14.98 -37.01
C LEU A 21 11.39 15.22 -36.80
N TYR A 22 12.24 14.21 -37.02
CA TYR A 22 13.69 14.33 -36.87
C TYR A 22 14.39 14.30 -38.24
N PRO A 23 15.19 15.32 -38.60
CA PRO A 23 16.10 15.25 -39.75
C PRO A 23 17.08 14.08 -39.54
N GLU A 24 17.38 13.33 -40.62
CA GLU A 24 18.10 12.04 -40.65
C GLU A 24 19.54 12.01 -40.05
N HIS A 25 20.01 13.05 -39.38
CA HIS A 25 21.38 13.10 -38.86
C HIS A 25 21.48 13.78 -37.49
N SER A 26 21.16 13.06 -36.42
CA SER A 26 21.79 13.29 -35.12
C SER A 26 21.87 11.99 -34.31
N VAL A 27 23.09 11.61 -33.96
CA VAL A 27 23.45 10.39 -33.21
C VAL A 27 23.00 10.47 -31.74
N ASP A 28 22.39 11.58 -31.34
CA ASP A 28 21.89 11.87 -29.99
C ASP A 28 20.35 11.74 -29.87
N ALA A 29 19.65 11.32 -30.94
CA ALA A 29 18.19 11.19 -30.96
C ALA A 29 17.65 9.92 -30.26
N GLU A 30 18.49 8.90 -30.04
CA GLU A 30 18.10 7.63 -29.43
C GLU A 30 17.76 7.75 -27.93
N ALA A 31 18.29 8.75 -27.23
CA ALA A 31 18.12 8.89 -25.78
C ALA A 31 16.85 9.68 -25.35
N LYS A 32 16.05 10.18 -26.29
CA LYS A 32 14.84 11.00 -25.99
C LYS A 32 13.51 10.38 -26.38
N MET A 33 13.48 9.10 -26.76
CA MET A 33 12.27 8.46 -27.25
C MET A 33 11.61 7.57 -26.19
N THR A 34 10.36 7.92 -25.85
CA THR A 34 9.38 7.22 -24.99
C THR A 34 9.53 7.41 -23.48
N LYS A 35 8.72 8.34 -22.92
CA LYS A 35 8.27 8.20 -21.53
C LYS A 35 7.47 6.89 -21.49
N GLY A 36 8.04 5.84 -20.90
CA GLY A 36 7.43 4.52 -20.83
C GLY A 36 6.02 4.58 -20.23
N THR A 37 5.18 3.59 -20.56
CA THR A 37 3.84 3.48 -19.98
C THR A 37 3.93 3.51 -18.46
N GLU A 38 3.20 4.43 -17.83
CA GLU A 38 3.23 4.65 -16.38
C GLU A 38 1.91 4.18 -15.78
N ILE A 39 1.98 3.33 -14.76
CA ILE A 39 0.81 2.83 -14.02
C ILE A 39 1.04 3.10 -12.54
N SER A 40 0.07 3.72 -11.88
CA SER A 40 0.11 3.99 -10.44
C SER A 40 -1.24 3.71 -9.78
N ILE A 41 -1.19 3.36 -8.49
CA ILE A 41 -2.36 3.09 -7.65
C ILE A 41 -2.41 4.13 -6.53
N ALA A 42 -3.60 4.63 -6.23
CA ALA A 42 -3.86 5.47 -5.06
C ALA A 42 -4.88 4.79 -4.13
N ALA A 43 -4.50 4.51 -2.89
CA ALA A 43 -5.40 4.02 -1.85
C ALA A 43 -6.10 5.20 -1.17
N ILE A 44 -7.35 5.43 -1.55
CA ILE A 44 -8.19 6.52 -1.01
C ILE A 44 -9.14 5.98 0.06
N ASP A 45 -9.87 6.87 0.74
CA ASP A 45 -10.93 6.49 1.68
C ASP A 45 -10.51 5.45 2.74
N ASN A 46 -9.58 5.85 3.60
CA ASN A 46 -9.00 5.01 4.65
C ASN A 46 -9.66 5.23 6.03
N GLY A 47 -10.82 5.91 6.08
CA GLY A 47 -11.43 6.37 7.34
C GLY A 47 -11.96 5.26 8.25
N LEU A 48 -12.23 4.07 7.69
CA LEU A 48 -12.73 2.90 8.43
C LEU A 48 -11.63 1.85 8.67
N ALA A 49 -10.41 2.31 8.97
CA ALA A 49 -9.25 1.48 9.33
C ALA A 49 -9.08 1.41 10.86
N PHE A 50 -8.04 0.70 11.32
CA PHE A 50 -7.67 0.55 12.74
C PHE A 50 -8.81 0.06 13.66
N PRO A 51 -9.34 -1.16 13.45
CA PRO A 51 -10.36 -1.70 14.34
C PRO A 51 -9.75 -2.12 15.68
N CYS A 52 -10.51 -1.96 16.78
CA CYS A 52 -10.10 -2.42 18.11
C CYS A 52 -10.16 -3.95 18.29
N LYS A 53 -10.87 -4.66 17.41
CA LYS A 53 -10.89 -6.13 17.38
C LYS A 53 -11.07 -6.63 15.95
N HIS A 54 -10.76 -7.91 15.72
CA HIS A 54 -11.20 -8.54 14.50
C HIS A 54 -12.73 -8.60 14.43
N PRO A 55 -13.32 -8.50 13.22
CA PRO A 55 -14.74 -8.74 13.04
C PRO A 55 -15.14 -10.11 13.61
N ASP A 56 -16.29 -10.17 14.30
CA ASP A 56 -16.79 -11.42 14.88
C ASP A 56 -17.07 -12.47 13.80
N GLU A 57 -17.47 -12.02 12.61
CA GLU A 57 -17.57 -12.85 11.42
C GLU A 57 -16.60 -12.38 10.33
N TRP A 58 -15.73 -13.29 9.88
CA TRP A 58 -14.70 -13.02 8.88
C TRP A 58 -15.23 -12.53 7.51
N ARG A 59 -16.53 -12.73 7.23
CA ARG A 59 -17.17 -12.33 5.98
C ARG A 59 -17.76 -10.92 5.98
N THR A 60 -17.83 -10.25 7.13
CA THR A 60 -18.53 -8.96 7.24
C THR A 60 -17.75 -7.79 6.64
N TYR A 61 -16.41 -7.85 6.71
CA TYR A 61 -15.53 -6.78 6.21
C TYR A 61 -14.36 -7.35 5.39
N PRO A 62 -14.64 -7.94 4.22
CA PRO A 62 -13.60 -8.56 3.41
C PRO A 62 -12.76 -7.52 2.66
N TYR A 63 -11.50 -7.86 2.40
CA TYR A 63 -10.67 -7.15 1.44
C TYR A 63 -11.10 -7.53 0.03
N HIS A 64 -11.81 -6.66 -0.70
CA HIS A 64 -12.44 -7.05 -1.97
C HIS A 64 -11.42 -7.38 -3.06
N TRP A 65 -10.23 -6.76 -3.00
CA TRP A 65 -9.13 -7.06 -3.90
C TRP A 65 -8.63 -8.51 -3.77
N ALA A 66 -8.91 -9.22 -2.68
CA ALA A 66 -8.52 -10.62 -2.50
C ALA A 66 -9.18 -11.59 -3.50
N TRP A 67 -10.31 -11.20 -4.10
CA TRP A 67 -10.98 -11.98 -5.15
C TRP A 67 -10.46 -11.69 -6.55
N LEU A 68 -9.60 -10.68 -6.73
CA LEU A 68 -9.01 -10.40 -8.02
C LEU A 68 -7.96 -11.48 -8.37
N PRO A 69 -7.78 -11.82 -9.66
CA PRO A 69 -6.77 -12.79 -10.07
C PRO A 69 -5.36 -12.45 -9.58
N MET A 70 -5.03 -11.15 -9.49
CA MET A 70 -3.74 -10.64 -9.04
C MET A 70 -3.41 -11.03 -7.61
N ALA A 71 -4.40 -11.26 -6.74
CA ALA A 71 -4.18 -11.68 -5.36
C ALA A 71 -3.64 -13.12 -5.25
N LYS A 72 -3.70 -13.90 -6.33
CA LYS A 72 -3.13 -15.26 -6.41
C LYS A 72 -1.66 -15.25 -6.80
N THR A 73 -1.13 -14.11 -7.25
CA THR A 73 0.29 -13.96 -7.58
C THR A 73 1.09 -13.88 -6.28
N PRO A 74 2.15 -14.70 -6.12
CA PRO A 74 3.02 -14.61 -4.95
C PRO A 74 3.63 -13.22 -4.78
N PHE A 75 4.01 -12.87 -3.55
CA PHE A 75 4.75 -11.65 -3.30
C PHE A 75 6.07 -11.64 -4.08
N SER A 76 6.41 -10.47 -4.64
CA SER A 76 7.68 -10.30 -5.36
C SER A 76 8.84 -10.11 -4.38
N THR A 77 10.05 -10.51 -4.78
CA THR A 77 11.26 -10.26 -4.00
C THR A 77 11.42 -8.78 -3.65
N LYS A 78 11.05 -7.88 -4.58
CA LYS A 78 11.10 -6.43 -4.36
C LYS A 78 10.26 -5.97 -3.18
N ILE A 79 9.05 -6.51 -2.97
CA ILE A 79 8.20 -6.11 -1.84
C ILE A 79 8.69 -6.76 -0.53
N GLN A 80 9.22 -7.97 -0.60
CA GLN A 80 9.83 -8.66 0.54
C GLN A 80 11.05 -7.89 1.06
N GLU A 81 11.99 -7.55 0.18
CA GLU A 81 13.19 -6.77 0.52
C GLU A 81 12.86 -5.38 1.08
N LEU A 82 11.76 -4.77 0.61
CA LEU A 82 11.32 -3.46 1.08
C LEU A 82 10.70 -3.52 2.49
N LEU A 83 9.91 -4.56 2.79
CA LEU A 83 9.08 -4.62 3.98
C LEU A 83 9.66 -5.49 5.10
N LEU A 84 10.23 -6.67 4.79
CA LEU A 84 10.70 -7.63 5.80
C LEU A 84 11.69 -7.01 6.79
N PRO A 85 12.72 -6.23 6.39
CA PRO A 85 13.65 -5.62 7.33
C PRO A 85 12.95 -4.68 8.32
N LYS A 86 11.87 -4.02 7.91
CA LYS A 86 11.11 -3.09 8.74
C LYS A 86 10.18 -3.83 9.70
N LEU A 87 9.46 -4.84 9.20
CA LEU A 87 8.47 -5.57 9.99
C LEU A 87 9.11 -6.52 11.02
N GLN A 88 10.36 -6.94 10.80
CA GLN A 88 11.15 -7.75 11.74
C GLN A 88 11.91 -6.91 12.78
N ASP A 89 12.06 -5.61 12.55
CA ASP A 89 12.71 -4.70 13.49
C ASP A 89 11.73 -4.22 14.56
N ASN A 90 11.98 -4.62 15.81
CA ASN A 90 11.17 -4.19 16.95
C ASN A 90 11.23 -2.68 17.18
N ASN A 91 12.34 -2.01 16.83
CA ASN A 91 12.43 -0.56 16.98
C ASN A 91 11.49 0.14 16.00
N PHE A 92 11.48 -0.28 14.73
CA PHE A 92 10.55 0.24 13.73
C PHE A 92 9.07 0.08 14.15
N VAL A 93 8.69 -1.08 14.68
CA VAL A 93 7.31 -1.32 15.15
C VAL A 93 6.98 -0.48 16.38
N GLN A 94 7.96 -0.21 17.26
CA GLN A 94 7.79 0.66 18.40
C GLN A 94 7.65 2.13 17.98
N ASP A 95 8.50 2.60 17.06
CA ASP A 95 8.40 3.95 16.50
C ASP A 95 7.03 4.16 15.83
N LEU A 96 6.54 3.17 15.07
CA LEU A 96 5.20 3.21 14.48
C LEU A 96 4.09 3.30 15.53
N TYR A 97 4.23 2.60 16.66
CA TYR A 97 3.31 2.70 17.78
C TYR A 97 3.32 4.12 18.37
N ASP A 98 4.50 4.69 18.61
CA ASP A 98 4.65 6.02 19.20
C ASP A 98 4.09 7.10 18.27
N ASP A 99 4.35 7.03 16.96
CA ASP A 99 3.79 7.93 15.96
C ASP A 99 2.25 7.86 15.91
N LEU A 100 1.68 6.65 15.95
CA LEU A 100 0.22 6.46 15.98
C LEU A 100 -0.39 6.96 17.28
N TYR A 101 0.30 6.77 18.41
CA TYR A 101 -0.16 7.25 19.71
C TYR A 101 -0.21 8.79 19.72
N GLU A 102 0.86 9.44 19.24
CA GLU A 102 0.92 10.89 19.13
C GLU A 102 -0.16 11.46 18.21
N LEU A 103 -0.50 10.76 17.13
CA LEU A 103 -1.57 11.15 16.22
C LEU A 103 -2.95 10.95 16.86
N PHE A 104 -3.22 9.77 17.42
CA PHE A 104 -4.57 9.39 17.87
C PHE A 104 -4.96 10.16 19.14
N LYS A 105 -4.00 10.47 20.03
CA LYS A 105 -4.26 11.26 21.24
C LYS A 105 -4.68 12.71 21.00
N MET A 106 -4.56 13.20 19.76
CA MET A 106 -5.06 14.52 19.38
C MET A 106 -6.59 14.57 19.35
N ASP A 107 -7.24 13.40 19.22
CA ASP A 107 -8.70 13.31 19.28
C ASP A 107 -9.19 13.58 20.72
N LYS A 108 -10.23 14.41 20.84
CA LYS A 108 -10.81 14.80 22.14
C LYS A 108 -11.46 13.63 22.88
N ASP A 109 -11.93 12.62 22.14
CA ASP A 109 -12.61 11.44 22.63
C ASP A 109 -11.65 10.23 22.67
N PHE A 110 -10.32 10.48 22.57
CA PHE A 110 -9.31 9.45 22.65
C PHE A 110 -9.38 8.68 23.97
N GLU A 111 -9.50 7.36 23.84
CA GLU A 111 -9.39 6.43 24.96
C GLU A 111 -8.17 5.53 24.78
N ARG A 112 -7.23 5.61 25.72
CA ARG A 112 -6.01 4.79 25.68
C ARG A 112 -6.31 3.29 25.63
N SER A 113 -7.35 2.82 26.32
CA SER A 113 -7.71 1.40 26.33
C SER A 113 -8.09 0.89 24.93
N ILE A 114 -8.83 1.69 24.16
CA ILE A 114 -9.24 1.39 22.78
C ILE A 114 -8.02 1.42 21.86
N PHE A 115 -7.13 2.41 22.03
CA PHE A 115 -5.90 2.49 21.26
C PHE A 115 -5.03 1.24 21.44
N GLU A 116 -4.82 0.78 22.67
CA GLU A 116 -4.04 -0.44 22.94
C GLU A 116 -4.67 -1.68 22.26
N GLN A 117 -6.01 -1.75 22.20
CA GLN A 117 -6.71 -2.80 21.46
C GLN A 117 -6.47 -2.70 19.94
N GLN A 118 -6.52 -1.49 19.36
CA GLN A 118 -6.20 -1.26 17.95
C GLN A 118 -4.76 -1.68 17.61
N ILE A 119 -3.80 -1.33 18.46
CA ILE A 119 -2.40 -1.72 18.33
C ILE A 119 -2.23 -3.23 18.44
N SER A 120 -2.95 -3.89 19.34
CA SER A 120 -2.92 -5.35 19.46
C SER A 120 -3.33 -6.03 18.15
N VAL A 121 -4.41 -5.57 17.51
CA VAL A 121 -4.82 -6.04 16.19
C VAL A 121 -3.75 -5.76 15.14
N MET A 122 -3.20 -4.54 15.11
CA MET A 122 -2.14 -4.17 14.16
C MET A 122 -0.90 -5.07 14.29
N ARG A 123 -0.44 -5.34 15.51
CA ARG A 123 0.69 -6.24 15.77
C ARG A 123 0.41 -7.67 15.30
N GLY A 124 -0.80 -8.17 15.50
CA GLY A 124 -1.23 -9.46 14.94
C GLY A 124 -1.20 -9.50 13.41
N GLN A 125 -1.60 -8.41 12.75
CA GLN A 125 -1.51 -8.30 11.29
C GLN A 125 -0.06 -8.23 10.80
N ILE A 126 0.80 -7.48 11.49
CA ILE A 126 2.25 -7.43 11.20
C ILE A 126 2.85 -8.82 11.31
N LEU A 127 2.55 -9.57 12.39
CA LEU A 127 3.04 -10.93 12.57
C LEU A 127 2.64 -11.85 11.40
N ASN A 128 1.36 -11.83 11.02
CA ASN A 128 0.87 -12.63 9.89
C ASN A 128 1.53 -12.24 8.57
N LEU A 129 1.71 -10.94 8.33
CA LEU A 129 2.34 -10.43 7.12
C LEU A 129 3.81 -10.83 7.06
N THR A 130 4.56 -10.70 8.16
CA THR A 130 5.97 -11.12 8.26
C THR A 130 6.15 -12.62 8.01
N ASN A 131 5.21 -13.45 8.45
CA ASN A 131 5.26 -14.90 8.20
C ASN A 131 4.89 -15.28 6.76
N THR A 132 4.18 -14.42 6.04
CA THR A 132 3.69 -14.68 4.68
C THR A 132 4.63 -14.11 3.61
N LEU A 133 5.25 -12.96 3.88
CA LEU A 133 6.24 -12.33 3.00
C LEU A 133 7.52 -13.16 2.95
#